data_AF-A0AAW0T6X8-F1
#
_entry.id   AF-A0AAW0T6X8-F1
#
_cell.length_a   1.000
_cell.length_b   1.000
_cell.length_c   1.000
_cell.angle_alpha   90.00
_cell.angle_beta   90.00
_cell.angle_gamma   90.00
#
_symmetry.space_group_name_H-M   'P 1'
#
loop_
_entity.id
_entity.type
_entity.pdbx_description
1 polymer ?
#
loop_
_entity_poly.entity_id
_entity_poly.type
_entity_poly.pdbx_seq_one_letter_code
_entity_poly.pdbx_strand_id
1 'polypeptide(L)'
;MDKQRNTLLEALSRQGSAICADVLSASPSEPAPDVLEQLDTIASDIMKFVEPTDSKVSGFFISYYRVRKFDGLALRLISRQCEEKWTRENEAKLTEAYSRLGWTHISSLITSSHPLRFRTNYAPF
;
A
#
# COMPACT_ATOMS: atom_id res chain seq x y z
N MET A 1 -15.58 -0.89 24.61
CA MET A 1 -14.55 -1.81 24.08
C MET A 1 -14.16 -1.46 22.65
N ASP A 2 -15.10 -1.32 21.71
CA ASP A 2 -14.76 -1.05 20.30
C ASP A 2 -14.05 0.28 20.02
N LYS A 3 -14.39 1.34 20.76
CA LYS A 3 -13.73 2.64 20.60
C LYS A 3 -12.24 2.56 20.89
N GLN A 4 -11.87 1.94 22.01
CA GLN A 4 -10.45 1.75 22.41
C GLN A 4 -9.70 0.89 21.39
N ARG A 5 -10.32 -0.20 20.91
CA ARG A 5 -9.74 -1.04 19.86
C ARG A 5 -9.48 -0.25 18.57
N ASN A 6 -10.45 0.52 18.11
CA ASN A 6 -10.29 1.34 16.90
C ASN A 6 -9.17 2.38 17.06
N THR A 7 -9.09 3.05 18.22
CA THR A 7 -8.02 4.01 18.51
C THR A 7 -6.65 3.33 18.54
N LEU A 8 -6.55 2.12 19.11
CA LEU A 8 -5.32 1.34 19.12
C LEU A 8 -4.89 0.95 17.69
N LEU A 9 -5.81 0.47 16.86
CA LEU A 9 -5.52 0.13 15.46
C LEU A 9 -5.04 1.33 14.66
N GLU A 10 -5.66 2.50 14.86
CA GLU A 10 -5.26 3.73 14.19
C GLU A 10 -3.86 4.19 14.64
N ALA A 11 -3.57 4.11 15.95
CA ALA A 11 -2.27 4.45 16.49
C ALA A 11 -1.16 3.55 15.93
N LEU A 12 -1.36 2.23 15.97
CA LEU A 12 -0.40 1.24 15.46
C LEU A 12 -0.20 1.39 13.94
N SER A 13 -1.28 1.54 13.17
CA SER A 13 -1.23 1.74 11.72
C SER A 13 -0.43 2.98 11.33
N ARG A 14 -0.64 4.11 12.04
CA ARG A 14 0.11 5.35 11.80
C ARG A 14 1.57 5.24 12.22
N GLN A 15 1.84 4.63 13.38
CA GLN A 15 3.21 4.39 13.84
C GLN A 15 3.99 3.53 12.84
N GLY A 16 3.43 2.39 12.44
CA GLY A 16 4.07 1.50 11.47
C GLY A 16 4.26 2.16 10.10
N SER A 17 3.29 2.98 9.66
CA SER A 17 3.40 3.72 8.40
C SER A 17 4.52 4.75 8.43
N ALA A 18 4.71 5.46 9.55
CA ALA A 18 5.81 6.41 9.71
C ALA A 18 7.17 5.72 9.64
N ILE A 19 7.34 4.60 10.36
CA ILE A 19 8.57 3.80 10.32
C ILE A 19 8.85 3.29 8.90
N CYS A 20 7.82 2.81 8.19
CA CYS A 20 7.97 2.38 6.81
C CYS A 20 8.40 3.55 5.90
N ALA A 21 7.86 4.75 6.09
CA ALA A 21 8.24 5.92 5.30
C ALA A 21 9.71 6.28 5.50
N ASP A 22 10.20 6.27 6.76
CA ASP A 22 11.60 6.52 7.08
C ASP A 22 12.51 5.49 6.39
N VAL A 23 12.18 4.21 6.50
CA VAL A 23 12.93 3.11 5.85
C VAL A 23 12.94 3.23 4.33
N LEU A 24 11.81 3.54 3.71
CA LEU A 24 11.71 3.65 2.25
C LEU A 24 12.37 4.93 1.71
N SER A 25 12.55 5.95 2.56
CA SER A 25 13.25 7.19 2.22
C SER A 25 14.76 7.10 2.39
N ALA A 26 15.23 6.24 3.30
CA ALA A 26 16.64 5.94 3.46
C ALA A 26 17.18 5.24 2.20
N SER A 27 18.35 5.69 1.73
CA SER A 27 19.19 5.12 0.65
C SER A 27 19.20 3.57 0.66
N PRO A 28 19.47 2.84 -0.45
CA PRO A 28 19.08 1.43 -0.66
C PRO A 28 19.83 0.38 0.19
N SER A 29 20.42 0.80 1.31
CA SER A 29 20.76 -0.09 2.42
C SER A 29 19.55 -0.92 2.82
N GLU A 30 19.78 -2.19 3.11
CA GLU A 30 18.75 -3.00 3.73
C GLU A 30 18.36 -2.40 5.08
N PRO A 31 17.07 -2.45 5.45
CA PRO A 31 16.62 -1.96 6.75
C PRO A 31 17.30 -2.72 7.87
N ALA A 32 17.63 -2.00 8.95
CA ALA A 32 18.21 -2.61 10.14
C ALA A 32 17.28 -3.71 10.70
N PRO A 33 17.84 -4.84 11.19
CA PRO A 33 17.06 -5.98 11.66
C PRO A 33 16.09 -5.58 12.79
N ASP A 34 16.54 -4.72 13.71
CA ASP A 34 15.71 -4.23 14.84
C ASP A 34 14.45 -3.49 14.36
N VAL A 35 14.57 -2.71 13.27
CA VAL A 35 13.43 -1.97 12.69
C VAL A 35 12.46 -2.94 12.03
N LEU A 36 12.97 -3.98 11.37
CA LEU A 36 12.16 -5.03 10.77
C LEU A 36 11.39 -5.83 11.83
N GLU A 37 12.02 -6.17 12.96
CA GLU A 37 11.36 -6.85 14.09
C GLU A 37 10.28 -5.99 14.74
N GLN A 38 10.53 -4.68 14.88
CA GLN A 38 9.54 -3.74 15.36
C GLN A 38 8.31 -3.69 14.43
N LEU A 39 8.53 -3.62 13.11
CA LEU A 39 7.44 -3.63 12.14
C LEU A 39 6.65 -4.95 12.17
N ASP A 40 7.30 -6.10 12.34
CA ASP A 40 6.62 -7.39 12.48
C ASP A 40 5.76 -7.46 13.72
N THR A 41 6.24 -6.89 14.82
CA THR A 41 5.49 -6.81 16.08
C THR A 41 4.22 -5.98 15.89
N ILE A 42 4.35 -4.79 15.27
CA ILE A 42 3.19 -3.93 14.94
C ILE A 42 2.21 -4.67 14.02
N ALA A 43 2.71 -5.31 12.97
CA ALA A 43 1.87 -6.05 12.03
C ALA A 43 1.13 -7.21 12.72
N SER A 44 1.84 -8.00 13.53
CA SER A 44 1.28 -9.10 14.31
C SER A 44 0.21 -8.61 15.28
N ASP A 45 0.45 -7.50 15.98
CA ASP A 45 -0.50 -6.91 16.92
C ASP A 45 -1.78 -6.41 16.22
N ILE A 46 -1.67 -5.82 15.04
CA ILE A 46 -2.83 -5.42 14.24
C ILE A 46 -3.62 -6.65 13.76
N MET A 47 -2.92 -7.67 13.25
CA MET A 47 -3.54 -8.90 12.71
C MET A 47 -4.33 -9.71 13.75
N LYS A 48 -4.07 -9.51 15.05
CA LYS A 48 -4.90 -10.10 16.12
C LYS A 48 -6.34 -9.59 16.13
N PHE A 49 -6.61 -8.42 15.52
CA PHE A 49 -7.91 -7.76 15.59
C PHE A 49 -8.60 -7.61 14.24
N VAL A 50 -7.85 -7.42 13.16
CA VAL A 50 -8.37 -7.16 11.81
C VAL A 50 -7.44 -7.73 10.74
N GLU A 51 -8.01 -8.06 9.59
CA GLU A 51 -7.24 -8.52 8.43
C GLU A 51 -6.53 -7.36 7.72
N PRO A 52 -5.39 -7.61 7.04
CA PRO A 52 -4.67 -6.60 6.24
C PRO A 52 -5.51 -5.93 5.14
N THR A 53 -6.61 -6.56 4.73
CA THR A 53 -7.56 -6.01 3.75
C THR A 53 -8.51 -4.96 4.32
N ASP A 54 -8.59 -4.80 5.64
CA ASP A 54 -9.42 -3.78 6.27
C ASP A 54 -8.91 -2.38 5.91
N SER A 55 -9.81 -1.51 5.44
CA SER A 55 -9.48 -0.20 4.90
C SER A 55 -8.76 0.71 5.92
N LYS A 56 -8.97 0.51 7.23
CA LYS A 56 -8.31 1.28 8.29
C LYS A 56 -6.81 1.02 8.41
N VAL A 57 -6.36 -0.17 8.01
CA VAL A 57 -4.96 -0.62 8.19
C VAL A 57 -4.28 -0.99 6.87
N SER A 58 -5.04 -1.12 5.78
CA SER A 58 -4.51 -1.52 4.46
C SER A 58 -3.34 -0.65 3.98
N GLY A 59 -3.36 0.66 4.23
CA GLY A 59 -2.27 1.57 3.88
C GLY A 59 -0.94 1.24 4.58
N PHE A 60 -1.00 0.88 5.86
CA PHE A 60 0.15 0.38 6.60
C PHE A 60 0.66 -0.93 5.99
N PHE A 61 -0.22 -1.92 5.77
CA PHE A 61 0.21 -3.22 5.25
C PHE A 61 0.81 -3.15 3.84
N ILE A 62 0.32 -2.27 2.97
CA ILE A 62 0.96 -2.02 1.66
C ILE A 62 2.42 -1.57 1.83
N SER A 63 2.67 -0.66 2.76
CA SER A 63 4.02 -0.13 3.03
C SER A 63 4.91 -1.16 3.73
N TYR A 64 4.35 -1.89 4.70
CA TYR A 64 5.02 -2.98 5.41
C TYR A 64 5.47 -4.09 4.46
N TYR A 65 4.58 -4.56 3.58
CA TYR A 65 4.94 -5.58 2.60
C TYR A 65 5.99 -5.09 1.61
N ARG A 66 5.98 -3.81 1.25
CA ARG A 66 7.05 -3.21 0.43
C ARG A 66 8.39 -3.23 1.16
N VAL A 67 8.45 -2.82 2.42
CA VAL A 67 9.68 -2.87 3.24
C VAL A 67 10.20 -4.31 3.37
N ARG A 68 9.29 -5.28 3.53
CA ARG A 68 9.60 -6.72 3.61
C ARG A 68 9.87 -7.38 2.25
N LYS A 69 9.87 -6.63 1.14
CA LYS A 69 10.07 -7.14 -0.24
C LYS A 69 9.02 -8.19 -0.64
N PHE A 70 7.81 -8.11 -0.08
CA PHE A 70 6.64 -8.91 -0.45
C PHE A 70 5.72 -8.15 -1.41
N ASP A 71 6.28 -7.69 -2.54
CA ASP A 71 5.59 -6.81 -3.49
C ASP A 71 4.29 -7.40 -4.06
N GLY A 72 4.19 -8.73 -4.18
CA GLY A 72 2.95 -9.40 -4.64
C GLY A 72 1.78 -9.24 -3.65
N LEU A 73 2.06 -9.27 -2.34
CA LEU A 73 1.03 -9.03 -1.31
C LEU A 73 0.61 -7.56 -1.27
N ALA A 74 1.58 -6.65 -1.42
CA ALA A 74 1.31 -5.22 -1.55
C ALA A 74 0.44 -4.94 -2.78
N LEU A 75 0.79 -5.52 -3.93
CA LEU A 75 0.02 -5.41 -5.17
C LEU A 75 -1.42 -5.88 -4.96
N ARG A 76 -1.64 -7.03 -4.34
CA ARG A 76 -2.99 -7.56 -4.06
C ARG A 76 -3.85 -6.58 -3.27
N LEU A 77 -3.29 -5.91 -2.26
CA LEU A 77 -4.02 -4.89 -1.49
C LEU A 77 -4.32 -3.64 -2.33
N ILE A 78 -3.35 -3.18 -3.14
CA ILE A 78 -3.54 -2.04 -4.03
C ILE A 78 -4.61 -2.34 -5.10
N SER A 79 -4.61 -3.55 -5.69
CA SER A 79 -5.63 -3.99 -6.64
C SER A 79 -7.03 -3.92 -6.04
N ARG A 80 -7.21 -4.36 -4.78
CA ARG A 80 -8.48 -4.23 -4.06
C ARG A 80 -8.89 -2.76 -3.89
N GLN A 81 -7.96 -1.86 -3.56
CA GLN A 81 -8.25 -0.42 -3.48
C GLN A 81 -8.71 0.16 -4.84
N CYS A 82 -8.15 -0.32 -5.96
CA CYS A 82 -8.58 0.04 -7.31
C CYS A 82 -9.97 -0.51 -7.65
N GLU A 83 -10.30 -1.74 -7.21
CA GLU A 83 -11.63 -2.34 -7.38
C GLU A 83 -12.71 -1.54 -6.64
N GLU A 84 -12.43 -1.10 -5.41
CA GLU A 84 -13.35 -0.26 -4.64
C GLU A 84 -13.48 1.14 -5.24
N LYS A 85 -12.35 1.76 -5.58
CA LYS A 85 -12.32 3.10 -6.17
C LYS A 85 -11.11 3.30 -7.08
N TRP A 86 -11.37 3.39 -8.38
CA TRP A 86 -10.34 3.68 -9.37
C TRP A 86 -10.02 5.18 -9.42
N THR A 87 -9.08 5.63 -8.59
CA THR A 87 -8.58 7.03 -8.57
C THR A 87 -7.23 7.14 -9.28
N ARG A 88 -6.84 8.36 -9.69
CA ARG A 88 -5.51 8.61 -10.29
C ARG A 88 -4.38 8.18 -9.35
N GLU A 89 -4.55 8.41 -8.06
CA GLU A 89 -3.59 8.02 -7.03
C GLU A 89 -3.47 6.50 -6.91
N ASN A 90 -4.60 5.80 -6.87
CA ASN A 90 -4.60 4.33 -6.79
C ASN A 90 -4.01 3.71 -8.06
N GLU A 91 -4.32 4.26 -9.25
CA GLU A 91 -3.72 3.80 -10.51
C GLU A 91 -2.20 4.04 -10.55
N ALA A 92 -1.72 5.17 -10.02
CA ALA A 92 -0.29 5.43 -9.90
C ALA A 92 0.42 4.41 -8.99
N LYS A 93 -0.15 4.14 -7.80
CA LYS A 93 0.36 3.11 -6.87
C LYS A 93 0.39 1.72 -7.51
N LEU A 94 -0.68 1.39 -8.26
CA LEU A 94 -0.80 0.11 -8.97
C LEU A 94 0.27 -0.03 -10.06
N THR A 95 0.49 1.03 -10.84
CA THR A 95 1.50 1.07 -11.91
C THR A 95 2.92 0.96 -11.36
N GLU A 96 3.22 1.62 -10.24
CA GLU A 96 4.50 1.49 -9.53
C GLU A 96 4.70 0.06 -9.01
N ALA A 97 3.67 -0.57 -8.45
CA ALA A 97 3.73 -1.94 -7.95
C ALA A 97 4.02 -2.95 -9.08
N TYR A 98 3.36 -2.83 -10.24
CA TYR A 98 3.67 -3.68 -11.40
C TYR A 98 5.10 -3.49 -11.91
N SER A 99 5.59 -2.26 -11.90
CA SER A 99 6.96 -1.95 -12.34
C SER A 99 8.01 -2.58 -11.42
N ARG A 100 7.78 -2.58 -10.10
CA ARG A 100 8.65 -3.27 -9.12
C ARG A 100 8.71 -4.79 -9.33
N LEU A 101 7.61 -5.40 -9.76
CA LEU A 101 7.56 -6.83 -10.11
C LEU A 101 8.15 -7.13 -11.51
N GLY A 102 8.57 -6.12 -12.26
CA GLY A 102 9.07 -6.27 -13.63
C GLY A 102 7.97 -6.52 -14.67
N TRP A 103 6.69 -6.33 -14.33
CA TRP A 103 5.55 -6.55 -15.23
C TRP A 103 5.28 -5.31 -16.09
N THR A 104 6.30 -4.94 -16.88
CA THR A 104 6.32 -3.70 -17.68
C THR A 104 5.23 -3.62 -18.74
N HIS A 105 4.78 -4.77 -19.26
CA HIS A 105 3.66 -4.83 -20.21
C HIS A 105 2.35 -4.32 -19.59
N ILE A 106 2.08 -4.64 -18.31
CA ILE A 106 0.88 -4.19 -17.61
C ILE A 106 1.01 -2.71 -17.23
N SER A 107 2.17 -2.28 -16.73
CA SER A 107 2.37 -0.86 -16.40
C SER A 107 2.24 0.03 -17.63
N SER A 108 2.77 -0.40 -18.78
CA SER A 108 2.60 0.28 -20.07
C SER A 108 1.13 0.33 -20.51
N LEU A 109 0.40 -0.79 -20.39
CA LEU A 109 -1.02 -0.83 -20.73
C LEU A 109 -1.82 0.15 -19.89
N ILE A 110 -1.64 0.13 -18.57
CA ILE A 110 -2.36 1.02 -17.64
C ILE A 110 -2.04 2.48 -17.97
N THR A 111 -0.76 2.83 -18.12
CA THR A 111 -0.33 4.18 -18.47
C THR A 111 -0.93 4.66 -19.79
N SER A 112 -0.94 3.82 -20.83
CA SER A 112 -1.54 4.17 -22.13
C SER A 112 -3.06 4.37 -22.06
N SER A 113 -3.72 3.68 -21.14
CA SER A 113 -5.16 3.80 -20.89
C SER A 113 -5.54 4.95 -19.94
N HIS A 114 -4.57 5.58 -19.25
CA HIS A 114 -4.81 6.65 -18.28
C HIS A 114 -5.65 7.81 -18.86
N PRO A 115 -5.38 8.34 -20.07
CA PRO A 115 -6.16 9.44 -20.63
C PRO A 115 -7.61 9.06 -20.95
N LEU A 116 -7.87 7.78 -21.22
CA LEU A 116 -9.21 7.28 -21.49
C LEU A 116 -10.05 7.18 -20.21
N ARG A 117 -9.43 6.75 -19.10
CA ARG A 117 -10.08 6.65 -17.79
C ARG A 117 -10.28 8.01 -17.13
N PHE A 118 -9.27 8.88 -17.18
CA PHE A 118 -9.26 10.16 -16.48
C PHE A 118 -9.22 11.35 -17.44
N ARG A 119 -10.22 11.43 -18.32
CA ARG A 119 -10.35 12.52 -19.28
C ARG A 119 -10.43 13.88 -18.59
N THR A 120 -9.85 14.90 -19.23
CA THR A 120 -9.95 16.29 -18.78
C THR A 120 -11.32 16.89 -19.02
N ASN A 121 -12.00 16.46 -20.08
CA ASN A 121 -13.33 16.90 -20.47
C ASN A 121 -14.23 15.70 -20.79
N TYR A 122 -15.53 15.90 -20.69
CA TYR A 122 -16.52 14.92 -21.17
C TYR A 122 -16.38 14.71 -22.67
N ALA A 123 -16.70 13.50 -23.14
CA ALA A 123 -16.76 13.23 -24.57
C ALA A 123 -17.86 14.11 -25.20
N PRO A 124 -17.60 14.72 -26.37
CA PRO A 124 -18.65 15.43 -27.10
C PRO A 124 -19.77 14.46 -27.52
N PHE A 125 -20.98 14.99 -27.66
CA PHE A 125 -22.16 14.28 -28.14
C PHE A 125 -22.13 14.12 -29.66
#